data_AF-A0A937GSB1-F1
#
_entry.id   AF-A0A937GSB1-F1
#
_cell.length_a   1.000
_cell.length_b   1.000
_cell.length_c   1.000
_cell.angle_alpha   90.00
_cell.angle_beta   90.00
_cell.angle_gamma   90.00
#
_symmetry.space_group_name_H-M   'P 1'
#
loop_
_entity.id
_entity.type
_entity.pdbx_description
1 polymer ?
#
loop_
_entity_poly.entity_id
_entity_poly.type
_entity_poly.pdbx_seq_one_letter_code
_entity_poly.pdbx_strand_id
1 'polypeptide(L)'
;MPLLADVSKIATDDYVGFTFFVGCMAMMAASAFFFLSMNSFDSKWRTSILVSGLITFIAAVHYWYMRDYWASNGESPTFFRYVDWVL
;
A
#
# COMPACT_ATOMS: atom_id res chain seq x y z
N MET A 1 2.32 -10.55 24.27
CA MET A 1 2.13 -9.63 23.14
C MET A 1 1.61 -10.47 21.99
N PRO A 2 0.30 -10.43 21.66
CA PRO A 2 -0.20 -11.29 20.60
C PRO A 2 0.36 -10.78 19.27
N LEU A 3 1.11 -11.66 18.59
CA LEU A 3 1.69 -11.50 17.26
C LEU A 3 0.64 -11.62 16.14
N LEU A 4 -0.60 -11.94 16.51
CA LEU A 4 -1.74 -11.94 15.62
C LEU A 4 -2.37 -10.55 15.73
N ALA A 5 -2.20 -9.74 14.69
CA ALA A 5 -3.06 -8.59 14.47
C ALA A 5 -4.50 -9.05 14.70
N ASP A 6 -5.26 -8.35 15.54
CA ASP A 6 -6.71 -8.52 15.62
C ASP A 6 -7.25 -8.40 14.19
N VAL A 7 -7.57 -9.52 13.56
CA VAL A 7 -8.19 -9.53 12.23
C VAL A 7 -9.63 -9.14 12.46
N SER A 8 -9.84 -7.83 12.62
CA SER A 8 -11.15 -7.24 12.77
C SER A 8 -11.98 -7.58 11.53
N LYS A 9 -13.21 -8.04 11.77
CA LYS A 9 -14.15 -8.34 10.70
C LYS A 9 -14.44 -7.05 9.93
N ILE A 10 -14.06 -7.00 8.65
CA ILE A 10 -14.48 -5.91 7.75
C ILE A 10 -16.00 -5.98 7.61
N ALA A 11 -16.67 -4.88 7.92
CA ALA A 11 -18.12 -4.77 7.76
C ALA A 11 -18.48 -4.85 6.28
N THR A 12 -19.54 -5.58 5.93
CA THR A 12 -19.91 -5.84 4.52
C THR A 12 -20.40 -4.60 3.78
N ASP A 13 -20.72 -3.55 4.53
CA ASP A 13 -21.16 -2.23 4.08
C ASP A 13 -20.01 -1.19 4.06
N ASP A 14 -18.82 -1.52 4.56
CA ASP A 14 -17.65 -0.63 4.51
C ASP A 14 -16.87 -0.80 3.20
N TYR A 15 -17.43 -0.22 2.14
CA TYR A 15 -16.80 -0.23 0.81
C TYR A 15 -15.48 0.55 0.78
N VAL A 16 -15.34 1.58 1.60
CA VAL A 16 -14.12 2.41 1.65
C VAL A 16 -12.98 1.61 2.27
N GLY A 17 -13.20 0.98 3.42
CA GLY A 17 -12.23 0.10 4.06
C GLY A 17 -11.82 -1.08 3.17
N PHE A 18 -12.79 -1.66 2.44
CA PHE A 18 -12.51 -2.71 1.44
C PHE A 18 -11.59 -2.22 0.32
N THR A 19 -11.85 -1.04 -0.26
CA THR A 19 -11.00 -0.50 -1.33
C THR A 19 -9.60 -0.13 -0.84
N PHE A 20 -9.45 0.34 0.40
CA PHE A 20 -8.13 0.53 1.02
C PHE A 20 -7.36 -0.79 1.16
N PHE A 21 -8.03 -1.85 1.60
CA PHE A 21 -7.42 -3.18 1.71
C PHE A 21 -6.95 -3.71 0.34
N VAL A 22 -7.82 -3.67 -0.66
CA VAL A 22 -7.49 -4.13 -2.01
C VAL A 22 -6.34 -3.31 -2.60
N GLY A 23 -6.39 -1.99 -2.46
CA GLY A 23 -5.32 -1.10 -2.91
C GLY A 23 -3.97 -1.42 -2.26
N CYS A 24 -3.95 -1.57 -0.94
CA CYS A 24 -2.74 -1.92 -0.18
C CYS A 24 -2.12 -3.23 -0.69
N MET A 25 -2.93 -4.28 -0.86
CA MET A 25 -2.45 -5.59 -1.32
C MET A 25 -1.95 -5.54 -2.76
N ALA A 26 -2.66 -4.83 -3.65
CA ALA A 26 -2.25 -4.66 -5.04
C ALA A 26 -0.90 -3.94 -5.16
N MET A 27 -0.69 -2.85 -4.40
CA MET A 27 0.58 -2.11 -4.42
C MET A 27 1.74 -2.90 -3.81
N MET A 28 1.49 -3.67 -2.75
CA MET A 28 2.50 -4.57 -2.18
C MET A 28 2.92 -5.65 -3.19
N ALA A 29 1.95 -6.27 -3.87
CA ALA A 29 2.23 -7.26 -4.92
C ALA A 29 2.98 -6.64 -6.11
N ALA A 30 2.61 -5.43 -6.54
CA ALA A 30 3.29 -4.71 -7.60
C ALA A 30 4.75 -4.36 -7.22
N SER A 31 4.98 -3.90 -6.00
CA SER A 31 6.32 -3.61 -5.49
C SER A 31 7.21 -4.86 -5.48
N ALA A 32 6.71 -5.98 -4.94
CA ALA A 32 7.40 -7.26 -4.98
C ALA A 32 7.70 -7.69 -6.42
N PHE A 33 6.75 -7.54 -7.33
CA PHE A 33 6.95 -7.83 -8.76
C PHE A 33 8.07 -6.98 -9.37
N PHE A 34 8.10 -5.67 -9.12
CA PHE A 34 9.14 -4.78 -9.67
C PHE A 34 10.53 -5.10 -9.12
N PHE A 35 10.66 -5.38 -7.83
CA PHE A 35 11.96 -5.72 -7.25
C PHE A 35 12.47 -7.09 -7.72
N LEU A 36 11.61 -8.10 -7.76
CA LEU A 36 12.00 -9.46 -8.18
C LEU A 36 12.24 -9.57 -9.69
N SER A 37 11.53 -8.78 -10.50
CA SER A 37 11.63 -8.82 -11.97
C SER A 37 12.72 -7.90 -12.53
N MET A 38 13.41 -7.13 -11.69
CA MET A 38 14.38 -6.11 -12.13
C MET A 38 15.51 -6.67 -13.00
N ASN A 39 16.00 -7.87 -12.69
CA ASN A 39 17.07 -8.53 -13.45
C ASN A 39 16.61 -9.05 -14.83
N SER A 40 15.31 -9.21 -15.02
CA SER A 40 14.71 -9.65 -16.29
C SER A 40 14.59 -8.51 -17.31
N PHE A 41 14.81 -7.25 -16.90
CA PHE A 41 14.80 -6.09 -17.77
C PHE A 41 16.20 -5.68 -18.24
N ASP A 42 16.25 -5.06 -19.42
CA ASP A 42 17.46 -4.45 -19.97
C ASP A 42 18.05 -3.44 -18.97
N SER A 43 19.38 -3.46 -18.85
CA SER A 43 20.18 -2.55 -18.03
C SER A 43 19.76 -1.08 -18.12
N LYS A 44 19.39 -0.59 -19.30
CA LYS A 44 18.97 0.81 -19.51
C LYS A 44 17.70 1.20 -18.75
N TRP A 45 16.85 0.25 -18.38
CA TRP A 45 15.56 0.49 -17.72
C TRP A 45 15.55 0.12 -16.24
N ARG A 46 16.62 -0.49 -15.72
CA ARG A 46 16.66 -1.00 -14.33
C ARG A 46 16.40 0.09 -13.30
N THR A 47 16.96 1.28 -13.51
CA THR A 47 16.72 2.42 -12.62
C THR A 47 15.24 2.83 -12.61
N SER A 48 14.57 2.84 -13.77
CA SER A 48 13.14 3.13 -13.85
C SER A 48 12.30 2.09 -13.11
N ILE A 49 12.63 0.80 -13.25
CA ILE A 49 11.94 -0.27 -12.52
C ILE A 49 12.18 -0.18 -11.01
N LEU A 50 13.41 0.14 -10.59
CA LEU A 50 13.73 0.37 -9.18
C LEU A 50 12.90 1.52 -8.60
N VAL A 51 12.82 2.66 -9.29
CA VAL A 51 12.01 3.80 -8.86
C VAL A 51 10.53 3.44 -8.78
N SER A 52 9.99 2.74 -9.78
CA SER A 52 8.60 2.24 -9.74
C SER A 52 8.33 1.30 -8.56
N GLY A 53 9.29 0.42 -8.23
CA GLY A 53 9.20 -0.47 -7.07
C GLY A 53 9.22 0.29 -5.73
N LEU A 54 10.02 1.35 -5.63
CA LEU A 54 10.08 2.22 -4.45
C LEU A 54 8.78 3.02 -4.25
N ILE A 55 8.28 3.66 -5.30
CA ILE A 55 7.03 4.46 -5.24
C ILE A 55 5.86 3.54 -4.85
N THR A 56 5.73 2.38 -5.48
CA THR A 56 4.65 1.44 -5.14
C THR A 56 4.79 0.84 -3.74
N PHE A 57 6.02 0.67 -3.23
CA PHE A 57 6.25 0.23 -1.85
C PHE A 57 5.82 1.29 -0.84
N ILE A 58 6.24 2.54 -1.04
CA ILE A 58 5.88 3.67 -0.18
C ILE A 58 4.36 3.81 -0.13
N ALA A 59 3.70 3.74 -1.29
CA ALA A 59 2.24 3.80 -1.37
C ALA A 59 1.55 2.62 -0.65
N ALA A 60 2.10 1.41 -0.74
CA ALA A 60 1.56 0.26 -0.01
C ALA A 60 1.58 0.49 1.52
N VAL A 61 2.69 1.03 2.05
CA VAL A 61 2.82 1.34 3.48
C VAL A 61 1.85 2.45 3.90
N HIS A 62 1.72 3.52 3.11
CA HIS A 62 0.77 4.59 3.40
C HIS A 62 -0.68 4.12 3.35
N TYR A 63 -1.03 3.26 2.39
CA TYR A 63 -2.37 2.67 2.31
C TYR A 63 -2.70 1.77 3.49
N TRP A 64 -1.70 1.08 4.06
CA TRP A 64 -1.90 0.36 5.31
C TRP A 64 -2.27 1.33 6.44
N TYR A 65 -1.51 2.41 6.65
CA TYR A 65 -1.84 3.40 7.68
C TYR A 65 -3.20 4.08 7.45
N MET A 66 -3.52 4.43 6.20
CA MET A 66 -4.81 5.02 5.85
C MET A 66 -5.98 4.07 6.13
N ARG A 67 -5.82 2.77 5.84
CA ARG A 67 -6.82 1.74 6.16
C ARG A 67 -7.07 1.66 7.66
N ASP A 68 -6.01 1.62 8.45
CA ASP A 68 -6.12 1.47 9.90
C ASP A 68 -6.68 2.75 10.55
N TYR A 69 -6.35 3.93 10.00
CA TYR A 69 -6.94 5.21 10.40
C TYR A 69 -8.44 5.27 10.08
N TRP A 70 -8.85 4.86 8.88
CA TRP A 70 -10.26 4.78 8.49
C TRP A 70 -11.04 3.85 9.41
N ALA A 71 -10.51 2.65 9.66
CA ALA A 71 -11.15 1.65 10.53
C ALA A 71 -11.30 2.13 11.98
N SER A 72 -10.37 2.95 12.47
CA SER A 72 -10.38 3.42 13.86
C SER A 72 -11.20 4.70 14.08
N ASN A 73 -11.21 5.62 13.11
CA ASN A 73 -11.77 6.96 13.28
C ASN A 73 -13.01 7.24 12.41
N GLY A 74 -13.22 6.49 11.32
CA GLY A 74 -14.31 6.75 10.36
C GLY A 74 -14.15 8.06 9.57
N GLU A 75 -12.97 8.69 9.63
CA GLU A 75 -12.69 9.96 8.96
C GLU A 75 -11.72 9.77 7.78
N SER A 76 -11.79 10.70 6.82
CA SER A 76 -10.88 10.71 5.67
C SER A 76 -9.43 10.96 6.12
N PRO A 77 -8.48 10.06 5.79
CA PRO A 77 -7.07 10.17 6.21
C PRO A 77 -6.28 11.16 5.33
N THR A 78 -6.72 12.43 5.30
CA THR A 78 -6.18 13.47 4.39
C THR A 78 -4.70 13.72 4.61
N PHE A 79 -4.25 13.80 5.86
CA PHE A 79 -2.83 13.98 6.19
C PHE A 79 -1.95 12.88 5.58
N PHE A 80 -2.29 11.61 5.82
CA PHE A 80 -1.54 10.47 5.28
C PHE A 80 -1.53 10.47 3.76
N ARG A 81 -2.64 10.89 3.14
CA ARG A 81 -2.74 11.01 1.68
C ARG A 81 -1.77 12.04 1.10
N TYR A 82 -1.64 13.19 1.75
CA TYR A 82 -0.72 14.22 1.28
C TYR A 82 0.74 13.84 1.50
N VAL A 83 1.07 13.12 2.57
CA VAL A 83 2.43 12.60 2.78
C VAL A 83 2.78 11.59 1.69
N ASP A 84 1.88 10.66 1.38
CA ASP A 84 2.04 9.67 0.30
C ASP A 84 2.33 10.33 -1.06
N TRP A 85 1.58 11.37 -1.43
CA TRP A 85 1.73 12.05 -2.72
C TRP A 85 2.99 12.90 -2.88
N VAL A 86 3.57 13.35 -1.76
CA VAL A 86 4.80 14.15 -1.78
C VAL A 86 6.04 13.28 -1.91
N LEU A 87 5.96 12.01 -1.51
CA LEU A 87 7.05 11.02 -1.54
C LEU A 87 7.16 10.31 -2.89
#